data_AF-A0A8I0TW23-F1
#
_entry.id   AF-A0A8I0TW23-F1
#
_cell.length_a   1.000
_cell.length_b   1.000
_cell.length_c   1.000
_cell.angle_alpha   90.00
_cell.angle_beta   90.00
_cell.angle_gamma   90.00
#
_symmetry.space_group_name_H-M   'P 1'
#
loop_
_entity.id
_entity.type
_entity.pdbx_description
1 polymer ?
#
loop_
_entity_poly.entity_id
_entity_poly.type
_entity_poly.pdbx_seq_one_letter_code
_entity_poly.pdbx_strand_id
1 'polypeptide(L)'
;MRRTATALATVLLLTTAVASCSMDDGVDSKSAPTKTAASTAAKQPEKLEPIYSPKLETAAGKDAESTSACQLPSSNACARYVADIMDVVRELQAAINDSGRPYEATTEQITKMTDAGSEYVANGCHGDPTADDPNSQCHGAVAVTVGATTLGMTLLTDEAGL
;
A
#
# COMPACT_ATOMS: atom_id res chain seq x y z
N MET A 1 -36.62 34.73 5.36
CA MET A 1 -37.06 34.84 6.77
C MET A 1 -36.31 33.80 7.59
N ARG A 2 -35.69 34.23 8.72
CA ARG A 2 -35.34 33.51 9.97
C ARG A 2 -34.72 32.09 9.83
N ARG A 3 -33.39 31.90 9.92
CA ARG A 3 -32.52 31.71 11.11
C ARG A 3 -33.09 30.78 12.20
N THR A 4 -32.41 29.65 12.43
CA THR A 4 -32.14 29.08 13.77
C THR A 4 -30.80 28.35 13.76
N ALA A 5 -29.89 28.82 14.62
CA ALA A 5 -28.63 28.21 14.97
C ALA A 5 -28.77 27.52 16.34
N THR A 6 -28.01 26.46 16.58
CA THR A 6 -27.70 26.01 17.94
C THR A 6 -26.27 25.51 17.98
N ALA A 7 -25.53 25.96 18.99
CA ALA A 7 -24.09 25.89 19.13
C ALA A 7 -23.69 25.13 20.41
N LEU A 8 -22.45 24.60 20.40
CA LEU A 8 -21.48 24.46 21.51
C LEU A 8 -21.70 23.44 22.64
N ALA A 9 -20.66 22.59 22.83
CA ALA A 9 -20.03 22.29 24.13
C ALA A 9 -18.57 21.78 23.89
N THR A 10 -17.51 22.59 24.05
CA THR A 10 -16.57 22.68 25.21
C THR A 10 -16.06 21.33 25.76
N VAL A 11 -14.80 20.91 25.46
CA VAL A 11 -13.49 21.19 26.12
C VAL A 11 -13.30 20.55 27.51
N LEU A 12 -12.30 19.66 27.66
CA LEU A 12 -11.32 19.53 28.78
C LEU A 12 -10.34 18.36 28.45
N LEU A 13 -9.07 18.58 28.09
CA LEU A 13 -7.87 18.70 28.95
C LEU A 13 -7.62 17.52 29.92
N LEU A 14 -6.63 16.67 29.60
CA LEU A 14 -5.78 16.00 30.58
C LEU A 14 -4.32 15.98 30.10
N THR A 15 -3.53 16.80 30.77
CA THR A 15 -2.07 16.83 30.81
C THR A 15 -1.55 15.74 31.74
N THR A 16 -0.49 15.01 31.35
CA THR A 16 0.60 14.65 32.28
C THR A 16 1.90 14.51 31.50
N ALA A 17 2.75 15.53 31.65
CA ALA A 17 4.18 15.42 31.49
C ALA A 17 4.77 14.67 32.68
N VAL A 18 5.67 13.73 32.44
CA VAL A 18 6.74 13.40 33.37
C VAL A 18 8.06 13.49 32.63
N ALA A 19 8.77 14.57 32.92
CA ALA A 19 10.20 14.65 32.72
C ALA A 19 10.87 13.68 33.71
N SER A 20 11.88 12.96 33.25
CA SER A 20 12.93 12.48 34.14
C SER A 20 14.27 12.58 33.41
N CYS A 21 14.81 13.80 33.38
CA CYS A 21 16.25 14.00 33.35
C CYS A 21 16.76 13.66 34.75
N SER A 22 17.65 12.68 34.85
CA SER A 22 18.55 12.55 35.99
C SER A 22 19.95 12.80 35.46
N MET A 23 20.48 13.98 35.76
CA MET A 23 21.92 14.22 35.87
C MET A 23 22.28 13.99 37.34
N ASP A 24 23.26 13.14 37.62
CA ASP A 24 24.08 13.22 38.83
C ASP A 24 25.50 12.75 38.51
N ASP A 25 26.46 13.36 39.21
CA ASP A 25 27.86 13.56 38.85
C ASP A 25 28.76 12.70 39.77
N GLY A 26 29.76 12.04 39.20
CA GLY A 26 30.99 11.60 39.90
C GLY A 26 30.95 10.29 40.72
N VAL A 27 31.77 9.31 40.32
CA VAL A 27 32.98 8.85 41.05
C VAL A 27 33.77 7.80 40.23
N ASP A 28 35.09 7.93 40.28
CA ASP A 28 36.14 7.01 39.81
C ASP A 28 35.87 5.52 40.07
N SER A 29 36.06 4.67 39.05
CA SER A 29 37.00 3.53 39.10
C SER A 29 36.93 2.61 37.87
N LYS A 30 38.12 2.33 37.33
CA LYS A 30 38.51 1.12 36.58
C LYS A 30 37.96 0.99 35.15
N SER A 31 38.79 1.38 34.18
CA SER A 31 38.66 0.98 32.77
C SER A 31 38.50 -0.55 32.66
N ALA A 32 37.27 -1.00 32.49
CA ALA A 32 36.99 -2.26 31.84
C ALA A 32 37.23 -2.07 30.34
N PRO A 33 37.72 -3.10 29.61
CA PRO A 33 37.84 -2.98 28.17
C PRO A 33 36.45 -2.71 27.61
N THR A 34 36.27 -1.52 27.05
CA THR A 34 35.12 -1.17 26.22
C THR A 34 35.02 -2.26 25.17
N LYS A 35 34.07 -3.18 25.36
CA LYS A 35 33.62 -4.04 24.27
C LYS A 35 33.18 -3.08 23.20
N THR A 36 33.98 -2.96 22.15
CA THR A 36 33.57 -2.35 20.89
C THR A 36 32.21 -2.95 20.58
N ALA A 37 31.15 -2.16 20.79
CA ALA A 37 29.83 -2.51 20.31
C ALA A 37 30.04 -2.80 18.83
N ALA A 38 29.80 -4.05 18.44
CA ALA A 38 29.79 -4.41 17.04
C ALA A 38 28.89 -3.38 16.39
N SER A 39 29.48 -2.53 15.54
CA SER A 39 28.74 -1.63 14.69
C SER A 39 27.74 -2.54 14.00
N THR A 40 26.48 -2.43 14.42
CA THR A 40 25.40 -3.13 13.75
C THR A 40 25.33 -2.39 12.44
N ALA A 41 26.06 -2.91 11.44
CA ALA A 41 26.00 -2.38 10.10
C ALA A 41 24.53 -2.24 9.80
N ALA A 42 24.07 -0.99 9.59
CA ALA A 42 22.68 -0.70 9.33
C ALA A 42 22.27 -1.64 8.20
N LYS A 43 21.40 -2.61 8.52
CA LYS A 43 20.97 -3.62 7.57
C LYS A 43 20.39 -2.83 6.42
N GLN A 44 21.02 -2.90 5.24
CA GLN A 44 20.51 -2.13 4.12
C GLN A 44 19.05 -2.53 3.93
N PRO A 45 18.18 -1.54 3.77
CA PRO A 45 16.76 -1.79 3.65
C PRO A 45 16.49 -2.80 2.53
N GLU A 46 15.79 -3.89 2.86
CA GLU A 46 15.57 -4.99 1.91
C GLU A 46 14.66 -4.54 0.77
N LYS A 47 15.14 -4.67 -0.47
CA LYS A 47 14.39 -4.35 -1.67
C LYS A 47 13.18 -5.28 -1.81
N LEU A 48 12.01 -4.70 -2.03
CA LEU A 48 10.73 -5.38 -2.21
C LEU A 48 10.52 -5.79 -3.67
N GLU A 49 11.13 -5.09 -4.63
CA GLU A 49 10.96 -5.36 -6.05
C GLU A 49 11.24 -6.82 -6.46
N PRO A 50 12.37 -7.44 -6.05
CA PRO A 50 12.67 -8.81 -6.46
C PRO A 50 11.67 -9.84 -5.89
N ILE A 51 10.91 -9.46 -4.87
CA ILE A 51 9.91 -10.29 -4.21
C ILE A 51 8.53 -10.08 -4.85
N TYR A 52 8.17 -8.84 -5.15
CA TYR A 52 6.81 -8.48 -5.53
C TYR A 52 6.59 -8.36 -7.03
N SER A 53 7.59 -7.96 -7.84
CA SER A 53 7.43 -7.95 -9.30
C SER A 53 7.04 -9.33 -9.85
N PRO A 54 7.69 -10.46 -9.46
CA PRO A 54 7.30 -11.78 -9.95
C PRO A 54 5.90 -12.20 -9.47
N LYS A 55 5.50 -11.80 -8.26
CA LYS A 55 4.15 -12.06 -7.73
C LYS A 55 3.10 -11.31 -8.54
N LEU A 56 3.34 -10.03 -8.84
CA LEU A 56 2.44 -9.20 -9.64
C LEU A 56 2.31 -9.74 -11.07
N GLU A 57 3.41 -10.15 -11.70
CA GLU A 57 3.40 -10.80 -13.02
C GLU A 57 2.62 -12.12 -12.98
N THR A 58 2.84 -12.95 -11.96
CA THR A 58 2.10 -14.20 -11.79
C THR A 58 0.61 -13.96 -11.61
N ALA A 59 0.24 -12.98 -10.77
CA ALA A 59 -1.15 -12.60 -10.54
C ALA A 59 -1.81 -11.99 -11.78
N ALA A 60 -1.05 -11.32 -12.65
CA ALA A 60 -1.55 -10.81 -13.93
C ALA A 60 -1.67 -11.88 -15.03
N GLY A 61 -1.19 -13.11 -14.78
CA GLY A 61 -1.11 -14.18 -15.75
C GLY A 61 0.00 -13.99 -16.78
N LYS A 62 0.31 -15.04 -17.54
CA LYS A 62 1.39 -15.00 -18.54
C LYS A 62 1.04 -14.02 -19.65
N ASP A 63 2.03 -13.32 -20.18
CA ASP A 63 1.85 -12.39 -21.32
C ASP A 63 0.67 -11.41 -21.15
N ALA A 64 0.39 -10.99 -19.91
CA ALA A 64 -0.75 -10.13 -19.54
C ALA A 64 -2.14 -10.71 -19.87
N GLU A 65 -2.33 -12.03 -19.71
CA GLU A 65 -3.62 -12.72 -19.81
C GLU A 65 -4.78 -11.98 -19.13
N SER A 66 -4.55 -11.40 -17.95
CA SER A 66 -5.53 -10.58 -17.23
C SER A 66 -6.13 -9.45 -18.08
N THR A 67 -5.34 -8.83 -18.96
CA THR A 67 -5.81 -7.78 -19.88
C THR A 67 -6.84 -8.32 -20.87
N SER A 68 -6.60 -9.52 -21.39
CA SER A 68 -7.53 -10.18 -22.31
C SER A 68 -8.79 -10.69 -21.59
N ALA A 69 -8.62 -11.27 -20.40
CA ALA A 69 -9.72 -11.78 -19.58
C ALA A 69 -10.67 -10.66 -19.13
N CYS A 70 -10.13 -9.48 -18.85
CA CYS A 70 -10.90 -8.30 -18.43
C CYS A 70 -11.46 -7.45 -19.58
N GLN A 71 -11.39 -7.91 -20.83
CA GLN A 71 -12.23 -7.35 -21.89
C GLN A 71 -13.74 -7.60 -21.65
N LEU A 72 -14.05 -8.58 -20.81
CA LEU A 72 -15.39 -8.84 -20.30
C LEU A 72 -15.35 -8.72 -18.77
N PRO A 73 -15.54 -7.50 -18.22
CA PRO A 73 -15.55 -7.26 -16.78
C PRO A 73 -16.53 -8.14 -16.00
N SER A 74 -17.61 -8.59 -16.64
CA SER A 74 -18.59 -9.50 -16.03
C SER A 74 -18.07 -10.92 -15.82
N SER A 75 -17.01 -11.30 -16.52
CA SER A 75 -16.56 -12.68 -16.59
C SER A 75 -15.92 -13.17 -15.29
N ASN A 76 -16.09 -14.47 -15.02
CA ASN A 76 -15.39 -15.14 -13.92
C ASN A 76 -13.87 -15.09 -14.06
N ALA A 77 -13.36 -15.02 -15.30
CA ALA A 77 -11.92 -14.93 -15.55
C ALA A 77 -11.40 -13.57 -15.08
N CYS A 78 -12.06 -12.47 -15.46
CA CYS A 78 -11.67 -11.14 -15.00
C CYS A 78 -11.75 -11.00 -13.48
N ALA A 79 -12.86 -11.45 -12.87
CA ALA A 79 -13.02 -11.37 -11.42
C ALA A 79 -11.90 -12.10 -10.64
N ARG A 80 -11.42 -13.24 -11.17
CA ARG A 80 -10.28 -13.97 -10.58
C ARG A 80 -8.99 -13.17 -10.66
N TYR A 81 -8.64 -12.65 -11.84
CA TYR A 81 -7.43 -11.83 -11.99
C TYR A 81 -7.48 -10.55 -11.15
N VAL A 82 -8.64 -9.88 -11.07
CA VAL A 82 -8.84 -8.73 -10.19
C VAL A 82 -8.58 -9.11 -8.73
N ALA A 83 -9.09 -10.25 -8.27
CA ALA A 83 -8.86 -10.75 -6.91
C ALA A 83 -7.39 -11.07 -6.65
N ASP A 84 -6.76 -11.87 -7.53
CA ASP A 84 -5.37 -12.31 -7.41
C ASP A 84 -4.39 -11.11 -7.39
N ILE A 85 -4.61 -10.12 -8.27
CA ILE A 85 -3.79 -8.90 -8.29
C ILE A 85 -3.98 -8.12 -6.99
N MET A 86 -5.23 -7.93 -6.54
CA MET A 86 -5.52 -7.18 -5.32
C MET A 86 -5.01 -7.88 -4.05
N ASP A 87 -4.88 -9.20 -4.04
CA ASP A 87 -4.19 -9.94 -2.98
C ASP A 87 -2.71 -9.54 -2.90
N VAL A 88 -1.99 -9.56 -4.03
CA VAL A 88 -0.58 -9.16 -4.06
C VAL A 88 -0.40 -7.67 -3.72
N VAL A 89 -1.29 -6.81 -4.17
CA VAL A 89 -1.30 -5.38 -3.83
C VAL A 89 -1.41 -5.16 -2.31
N ARG A 90 -2.28 -5.92 -1.63
CA ARG A 90 -2.42 -5.86 -0.16
C ARG A 90 -1.16 -6.35 0.55
N GLU A 91 -0.56 -7.44 0.09
CA GLU A 91 0.71 -7.92 0.63
C GLU A 91 1.83 -6.89 0.47
N LEU A 92 1.94 -6.27 -0.71
CA LEU A 92 2.93 -5.23 -0.97
C LEU A 92 2.72 -4.01 -0.07
N GLN A 93 1.48 -3.56 0.12
CA GLN A 93 1.18 -2.45 1.04
C GLN A 93 1.63 -2.76 2.47
N ALA A 94 1.37 -3.99 2.95
CA ALA A 94 1.82 -4.43 4.27
C ALA A 94 3.35 -4.44 4.37
N ALA A 95 4.04 -4.96 3.35
CA ALA A 95 5.50 -4.97 3.32
C ALA A 95 6.12 -3.56 3.26
N ILE A 96 5.50 -2.62 2.53
CA ILE A 96 5.90 -1.21 2.52
C ILE A 96 5.75 -0.62 3.93
N ASN A 97 4.61 -0.85 4.59
CA ASN A 97 4.37 -0.37 5.95
C ASN A 97 5.38 -0.93 6.96
N ASP A 98 5.69 -2.23 6.85
CA ASP A 98 6.66 -2.91 7.72
C ASP A 98 8.11 -2.52 7.43
N SER A 99 8.40 -2.06 6.21
CA SER A 99 9.74 -1.66 5.79
C SER A 99 10.24 -0.40 6.52
N GLY A 100 9.32 0.41 7.07
CA GLY A 100 9.61 1.70 7.68
C GLY A 100 10.14 2.76 6.69
N ARG A 101 9.99 2.53 5.38
CA ARG A 101 10.50 3.42 4.31
C ARG A 101 9.37 4.03 3.48
N PRO A 102 9.58 5.25 2.94
CA PRO A 102 8.64 5.85 2.00
C PRO A 102 8.81 5.22 0.60
N TYR A 103 7.72 4.64 0.10
CA TYR A 103 7.53 4.18 -1.28
C TYR A 103 6.42 5.02 -1.91
N GLU A 104 6.68 6.31 -2.15
CA GLU A 104 5.61 7.29 -2.42
C GLU A 104 4.84 6.97 -3.70
N ALA A 105 5.53 6.73 -4.83
CA ALA A 105 4.87 6.47 -6.09
C ALA A 105 4.13 5.13 -6.07
N THR A 106 4.73 4.11 -5.46
CA THR A 106 4.11 2.79 -5.31
C THR A 106 2.89 2.86 -4.40
N THR A 107 2.94 3.60 -3.30
CA THR A 107 1.80 3.77 -2.37
C THR A 107 0.64 4.52 -3.04
N GLU A 108 0.93 5.55 -3.84
CA GLU A 108 -0.09 6.24 -4.63
C GLU A 108 -0.76 5.29 -5.63
N GLN A 109 0.02 4.46 -6.32
CA GLN A 109 -0.51 3.49 -7.27
C GLN A 109 -1.32 2.39 -6.58
N ILE A 110 -0.89 1.89 -5.42
CA ILE A 110 -1.65 0.93 -4.61
C ILE A 110 -3.02 1.51 -4.23
N THR A 111 -3.07 2.79 -3.83
CA THR A 111 -4.30 3.47 -3.48
C THR A 111 -5.26 3.49 -4.68
N LYS A 112 -4.79 3.90 -5.86
CA LYS A 112 -5.60 3.90 -7.10
C LYS A 112 -6.13 2.51 -7.44
N MET A 113 -5.30 1.47 -7.33
CA MET A 113 -5.71 0.09 -7.61
C MET A 113 -6.74 -0.41 -6.59
N THR A 114 -6.60 -0.03 -5.32
CA THR A 114 -7.54 -0.39 -4.25
C THR A 114 -8.89 0.30 -4.42
N ASP A 115 -8.90 1.57 -4.79
CA ASP A 115 -10.12 2.31 -5.10
C ASP A 115 -10.82 1.70 -6.31
N ALA A 116 -10.09 1.43 -7.40
CA ALA A 116 -10.63 0.78 -8.59
C ALA A 116 -11.17 -0.63 -8.32
N GLY A 117 -10.45 -1.44 -7.53
CA GLY A 117 -10.94 -2.75 -7.10
C GLY A 117 -12.22 -2.65 -6.26
N SER A 118 -12.34 -1.61 -5.44
CA SER A 118 -13.56 -1.33 -4.68
C SER A 118 -14.71 -0.87 -5.57
N GLU A 119 -14.44 -0.04 -6.58
CA GLU A 119 -15.43 0.38 -7.60
C GLU A 119 -15.93 -0.82 -8.41
N TYR A 120 -15.05 -1.74 -8.80
CA TYR A 120 -15.44 -2.97 -9.49
C TYR A 120 -16.47 -3.77 -8.69
N VAL A 121 -16.25 -3.92 -7.38
CA VAL A 121 -17.19 -4.61 -6.49
C VAL A 121 -18.45 -3.80 -6.24
N ALA A 122 -18.32 -2.50 -5.95
CA ALA A 122 -19.43 -1.61 -5.61
C ALA A 122 -20.42 -1.44 -6.77
N ASN A 123 -19.92 -1.45 -8.02
CA ASN A 123 -20.74 -1.39 -9.22
C ASN A 123 -21.31 -2.75 -9.64
N GLY A 124 -21.02 -3.83 -8.89
CA GLY A 124 -21.54 -5.16 -9.20
C GLY A 124 -21.02 -5.72 -10.53
N CYS A 125 -19.81 -5.35 -10.93
CA CYS A 125 -19.28 -5.65 -12.26
C CYS A 125 -19.24 -7.16 -12.53
N HIS A 126 -18.83 -7.97 -11.55
CA HIS A 126 -18.80 -9.42 -11.69
C HIS A 126 -20.21 -10.00 -11.82
N GLY A 127 -20.47 -10.73 -12.92
CA GLY A 127 -21.73 -11.42 -13.15
C GLY A 127 -22.86 -10.55 -13.71
N ASP A 128 -22.65 -9.25 -13.90
CA ASP A 128 -23.60 -8.35 -14.57
C ASP A 128 -23.26 -8.20 -16.05
N PRO A 129 -24.09 -8.69 -17.00
CA PRO A 129 -23.83 -8.55 -18.43
C PRO A 129 -23.75 -7.08 -18.91
N THR A 130 -24.32 -6.12 -18.19
CA THR A 130 -24.20 -4.70 -18.53
C THR A 130 -22.80 -4.14 -18.24
N ALA A 131 -22.01 -4.84 -17.41
CA ALA A 131 -20.61 -4.51 -17.16
C ALA A 131 -19.72 -4.66 -18.40
N ASP A 132 -20.14 -5.45 -19.39
CA ASP A 132 -19.42 -5.67 -20.64
C ASP A 132 -19.67 -4.58 -21.69
N ASP A 133 -20.65 -3.69 -21.47
CA ASP A 133 -20.81 -2.49 -22.32
C ASP A 133 -19.52 -1.65 -22.27
N PRO A 134 -18.91 -1.29 -23.41
CA PRO A 134 -17.67 -0.51 -23.43
C PRO A 134 -17.73 0.85 -22.72
N ASN A 135 -18.92 1.39 -22.50
CA ASN A 135 -19.16 2.64 -21.76
C ASN A 135 -19.44 2.40 -20.27
N SER A 136 -19.45 1.14 -19.82
CA SER A 136 -19.60 0.80 -18.41
C SER A 136 -18.39 1.28 -17.60
N GLN A 137 -18.66 1.74 -16.38
CA GLN A 137 -17.63 2.14 -15.42
C GLN A 137 -16.73 0.95 -15.02
N CYS A 138 -17.20 -0.28 -15.23
CA CYS A 138 -16.46 -1.50 -14.97
C CYS A 138 -15.18 -1.62 -15.80
N HIS A 139 -15.14 -1.10 -17.04
CA HIS A 139 -13.93 -1.08 -17.86
C HIS A 139 -12.85 -0.18 -17.28
N GLY A 140 -13.23 0.97 -16.71
CA GLY A 140 -12.29 1.87 -16.03
C GLY A 140 -11.68 1.22 -14.80
N ALA A 141 -12.52 0.60 -13.97
CA ALA A 141 -12.09 -0.10 -12.77
C ALA A 141 -11.09 -1.24 -13.09
N VAL A 142 -11.44 -2.13 -14.01
CA VAL A 142 -10.55 -3.25 -14.36
C VAL A 142 -9.27 -2.79 -15.06
N ALA A 143 -9.30 -1.72 -15.86
CA ALA A 143 -8.09 -1.21 -16.51
C ALA A 143 -7.05 -0.72 -15.50
N VAL A 144 -7.50 -0.07 -14.42
CA VAL A 144 -6.60 0.38 -13.35
C VAL A 144 -6.09 -0.81 -12.52
N THR A 145 -6.96 -1.76 -12.17
CA THR A 145 -6.56 -2.93 -11.37
C THR A 145 -5.67 -3.90 -12.13
N VAL A 146 -5.91 -4.12 -13.43
CA VAL A 146 -5.14 -5.07 -14.25
C VAL A 146 -3.78 -4.51 -14.68
N GLY A 147 -3.53 -3.22 -14.50
CA GLY A 147 -2.25 -2.56 -14.76
C GLY A 147 -1.10 -2.95 -13.81
N ALA A 148 -1.06 -4.19 -13.31
CA ALA A 148 -0.11 -4.68 -12.30
C ALA A 148 1.37 -4.53 -12.70
N THR A 149 1.70 -4.61 -14.00
CA THR A 149 3.05 -4.32 -14.51
C THR A 149 3.51 -2.89 -14.23
N THR A 150 2.57 -1.93 -14.19
CA THR A 150 2.86 -0.55 -13.80
C THR A 150 3.31 -0.48 -12.35
N LEU A 151 2.70 -1.29 -11.47
CA LEU A 151 3.07 -1.33 -10.06
C LEU A 151 4.49 -1.90 -9.84
N GLY A 152 4.90 -2.89 -10.63
CA GLY A 152 6.29 -3.37 -10.64
C GLY A 152 7.28 -2.29 -11.08
N MET A 153 6.93 -1.50 -12.11
CA MET A 153 7.76 -0.37 -12.56
C MET A 153 7.83 0.78 -11.54
N THR A 154 6.73 1.11 -10.85
CA THR A 154 6.75 2.13 -9.79
C THR A 154 7.60 1.67 -8.61
N LEU A 155 7.53 0.38 -8.28
CA LEU A 155 8.34 -0.21 -7.22
C LEU A 155 9.84 -0.16 -7.56
N LEU A 156 10.22 -0.55 -8.78
CA LEU A 156 11.58 -0.37 -9.31
C LEU A 156 12.06 1.08 -9.22
N THR A 157 11.18 2.03 -9.55
CA THR A 157 11.50 3.46 -9.58
C THR A 157 11.75 4.02 -8.18
N ASP A 158 10.87 3.72 -7.22
CA ASP A 158 11.03 4.10 -5.82
C ASP A 158 12.35 3.54 -5.27
N GLU A 159 12.71 2.30 -5.63
CA GLU A 159 13.94 1.66 -5.18
C GLU A 159 15.22 2.09 -5.90
N ALA A 160 15.11 2.70 -7.07
CA ALA A 160 16.22 3.32 -7.78
C ALA A 160 16.57 4.71 -7.20
N GLY A 161 15.63 5.34 -6.49
CA GLY A 161 15.85 6.57 -5.73
C GLY A 161 16.44 6.37 -4.32
N LEU A 162 16.60 5.11 -3.88
CA LEU A 162 17.24 4.70 -2.62
C LEU A 162 18.78 4.62 -2.76
#